data_AF-A0A2G9R9H3-F1
#
_entry.id   AF-A0A2G9R9H3-F1
#
_cell.length_a   1.000
_cell.length_b   1.000
_cell.length_c   1.000
_cell.angle_alpha   90.00
_cell.angle_beta   90.00
_cell.angle_gamma   90.00
#
_symmetry.space_group_name_H-M   'P 1'
#
loop_
_entity.id
_entity.type
_entity.pdbx_description
1 polymer ?
#
loop_
_entity_poly.entity_id
_entity_poly.type
_entity_poly.pdbx_seq_one_letter_code
_entity_poly.pdbx_strand_id
1 'polypeptide(L)'
;MLEFSPPRILQENLSRMVLLLKRLDIADLGQCDFLDRPAPEFLMQALEDLDYLAALDDDGNLSEVGIVMSEFPLDPQISKSLIAACEFQCVSEMLTLAAMLSVAPRCFLPPPHSESVLCARRDLQLPEGDHMTLIHVYDHYKEREYC
;
A
#
# COMPACT_ATOMS: atom_id res chain seq x y z
N MET A 1 -20.78 0.74 -27.27
CA MET A 1 -19.79 1.25 -26.29
C MET A 1 -20.43 1.15 -24.93
N LEU A 2 -19.75 0.59 -23.93
CA LEU A 2 -20.22 0.72 -22.54
C LEU A 2 -20.08 2.21 -22.18
N GLU A 3 -21.20 2.90 -21.96
CA GLU A 3 -21.27 4.34 -21.70
C GLU A 3 -20.69 4.75 -20.32
N PHE A 4 -20.34 3.78 -19.48
CA PHE A 4 -19.77 4.02 -18.15
C PHE A 4 -18.60 3.07 -17.87
N SER A 5 -17.57 3.58 -17.18
CA SER A 5 -16.52 2.75 -16.60
C SER A 5 -17.14 1.86 -15.51
N PRO A 6 -16.72 0.60 -15.38
CA PRO A 6 -17.16 -0.25 -14.28
C PRO A 6 -16.79 0.41 -12.93
N PRO A 7 -17.58 0.17 -11.87
CA PRO A 7 -17.28 0.69 -10.54
C PRO A 7 -15.99 0.07 -10.00
N ARG A 8 -15.21 0.87 -9.26
CA ARG A 8 -13.88 0.48 -8.73
C ARG A 8 -13.93 -0.73 -7.81
N ILE A 9 -15.04 -0.91 -7.08
CA ILE A 9 -15.26 -2.07 -6.20
C ILE A 9 -15.23 -3.42 -6.94
N LEU A 10 -15.39 -3.42 -8.26
CA LEU A 10 -15.29 -4.61 -9.10
C LEU A 10 -13.92 -4.78 -9.77
N GLN A 11 -12.98 -3.87 -9.53
CA GLN A 11 -11.69 -3.81 -10.24
C GLN A 11 -10.47 -3.78 -9.32
N GLU A 12 -10.62 -3.29 -8.08
CA GLU A 12 -9.50 -3.06 -7.16
C GLU A 12 -9.46 -4.11 -6.04
N ASN A 13 -8.28 -4.26 -5.40
CA ASN A 13 -8.14 -5.11 -4.22
C ASN A 13 -8.97 -4.53 -3.06
N LEU A 14 -9.84 -5.37 -2.49
CA LEU A 14 -10.80 -4.96 -1.46
C LEU A 14 -10.24 -5.01 -0.03
N SER A 15 -9.02 -5.48 0.19
CA SER A 15 -8.41 -5.68 1.53
C SER A 15 -8.49 -4.44 2.41
N ARG A 16 -8.18 -3.26 1.85
CA ARG A 16 -8.30 -2.00 2.59
C ARG A 16 -9.74 -1.69 2.99
N MET A 17 -10.68 -1.88 2.07
CA MET A 17 -12.10 -1.63 2.32
C MET A 17 -12.62 -2.60 3.38
N VAL A 18 -12.29 -3.89 3.27
CA VAL A 18 -12.69 -4.93 4.23
C VAL A 18 -12.12 -4.66 5.61
N LEU A 19 -10.86 -4.25 5.72
CA LEU A 19 -10.24 -3.85 6.98
C LEU A 19 -11.03 -2.71 7.66
N LEU A 20 -11.41 -1.69 6.89
CA LEU A 20 -12.20 -0.56 7.39
C LEU A 20 -13.63 -0.97 7.78
N LEU A 21 -14.29 -1.81 7.00
CA LEU A 21 -15.63 -2.31 7.32
C LEU A 21 -15.62 -3.14 8.62
N LYS A 22 -14.60 -3.98 8.80
CA LYS A 22 -14.38 -4.72 10.06
C LYS A 22 -14.10 -3.78 11.24
N ARG A 23 -13.37 -2.68 11.03
CA ARG A 23 -13.11 -1.66 12.07
C ARG A 23 -14.38 -0.93 12.50
N LEU A 24 -15.35 -0.79 11.60
CA LEU A 24 -16.67 -0.20 11.88
C LEU A 24 -17.65 -1.18 12.54
N ASP A 25 -17.18 -2.38 12.93
CA ASP A 25 -17.97 -3.43 13.56
C ASP A 25 -19.15 -3.92 12.70
N ILE A 26 -18.97 -3.90 11.38
CA ILE A 26 -19.95 -4.47 10.45
C ILE A 26 -19.71 -5.99 10.41
N ALA A 27 -20.41 -6.69 11.30
CA ALA A 27 -20.21 -8.12 11.56
C ALA A 27 -20.42 -9.02 10.33
N ASP A 28 -21.35 -8.66 9.44
CA ASP A 28 -21.66 -9.45 8.24
C ASP A 28 -21.48 -8.63 6.96
N LEU A 29 -20.30 -8.79 6.34
CA LEU A 29 -19.97 -8.20 5.04
C LEU A 29 -20.92 -8.67 3.93
N GLY A 30 -21.53 -9.85 4.08
CA GLY A 30 -22.54 -10.38 3.14
C GLY A 30 -23.89 -9.66 3.25
N GLN A 31 -24.19 -9.02 4.38
CA GLN A 31 -25.38 -8.19 4.58
C GLN A 31 -25.14 -6.70 4.31
N CYS A 32 -23.91 -6.28 4.00
CA CYS A 32 -23.66 -4.93 3.53
C CYS A 32 -24.46 -4.62 2.25
N ASP A 33 -25.21 -3.52 2.30
CA ASP A 33 -25.92 -2.95 1.16
C ASP A 33 -24.95 -2.18 0.25
N PHE A 34 -24.09 -2.91 -0.45
CA PHE A 34 -23.26 -2.34 -1.51
C PHE A 34 -24.12 -1.89 -2.69
N LEU A 35 -23.87 -0.68 -3.21
CA LEU A 35 -24.52 -0.18 -4.43
C LEU A 35 -24.27 -1.10 -5.62
N ASP A 36 -23.02 -1.50 -5.80
CA ASP A 36 -22.58 -2.53 -6.75
C ASP A 36 -21.85 -3.60 -5.94
N ARG A 37 -22.54 -4.71 -5.66
CA ARG A 37 -21.99 -5.76 -4.80
C ARG A 37 -20.80 -6.46 -5.48
N PRO A 38 -19.62 -6.52 -4.85
CA PRO A 38 -18.52 -7.31 -5.36
C PRO A 38 -18.85 -8.80 -5.32
N ALA A 39 -18.22 -9.56 -6.22
CA ALA A 39 -18.35 -11.01 -6.21
C ALA A 39 -17.81 -11.56 -4.87
N PRO A 40 -18.50 -12.55 -4.26
CA PRO A 40 -18.11 -13.07 -2.94
C PRO A 40 -16.68 -13.61 -2.92
N GLU A 41 -16.15 -14.06 -4.05
CA GLU A 41 -14.76 -14.51 -4.20
C GLU A 41 -13.75 -13.39 -3.89
N PHE A 42 -14.03 -12.15 -4.29
CA PHE A 42 -13.14 -11.01 -4.01
C PHE A 42 -13.18 -10.59 -2.53
N LEU A 43 -14.34 -10.75 -1.87
CA LEU A 43 -14.44 -10.50 -0.43
C LEU A 43 -13.71 -11.59 0.35
N MET A 44 -13.81 -12.86 -0.06
CA MET A 44 -13.05 -13.96 0.53
C MET A 44 -11.55 -13.75 0.36
N GLN A 45 -11.08 -13.42 -0.85
CA GLN A 45 -9.66 -13.12 -1.09
C GLN A 45 -9.16 -11.98 -0.19
N ALA A 46 -9.95 -10.91 -0.01
CA ALA A 46 -9.57 -9.80 0.85
C ALA A 46 -9.49 -10.20 2.34
N LEU A 47 -10.37 -11.11 2.79
CA LEU A 47 -10.29 -11.66 4.16
C LEU A 47 -9.06 -12.56 4.32
N GLU A 48 -8.76 -13.40 3.34
CA GLU A 48 -7.55 -14.24 3.33
C GLU A 48 -6.28 -13.38 3.33
N ASP A 49 -6.22 -12.34 2.50
CA ASP A 49 -5.09 -11.39 2.47
C ASP A 49 -4.86 -10.73 3.85
N LEU A 50 -5.94 -10.38 4.56
CA LEU A 50 -5.86 -9.78 5.90
C LEU A 50 -5.46 -10.80 6.97
N ASP A 51 -5.93 -12.05 6.84
CA ASP A 51 -5.52 -13.16 7.71
C ASP A 51 -4.02 -13.44 7.58
N TYR A 52 -3.49 -13.51 6.35
CA TYR A 52 -2.05 -13.67 6.12
C TYR A 52 -1.20 -12.53 6.68
N LEU A 53 -1.75 -11.33 6.81
CA LEU A 53 -1.09 -10.18 7.45
C LEU A 53 -1.22 -10.20 8.99
N ALA A 54 -1.87 -11.20 9.55
CA ALA A 54 -2.26 -11.30 10.96
C ALA A 54 -3.08 -10.08 11.41
N ALA A 55 -3.88 -9.50 10.51
CA ALA A 55 -4.81 -8.42 10.82
C ALA A 55 -6.12 -8.95 11.42
N LEU A 56 -6.40 -10.25 11.24
CA LEU A 56 -7.54 -10.95 11.82
C LEU A 56 -7.09 -11.92 12.93
N ASP A 57 -7.99 -12.24 13.84
CA ASP A 57 -7.86 -13.34 14.80
C ASP A 57 -8.53 -14.63 14.29
N ASP A 58 -8.40 -15.73 15.04
CA ASP A 58 -8.94 -17.05 14.66
C ASP A 58 -10.48 -17.05 14.51
N ASP A 59 -11.16 -16.08 15.14
CA ASP A 59 -12.61 -15.90 15.06
C ASP A 59 -13.02 -14.96 13.90
N GLY A 60 -12.05 -14.41 13.15
CA GLY A 60 -12.26 -13.50 12.02
C GLY A 60 -12.57 -12.06 12.43
N ASN A 61 -12.29 -11.66 13.66
CA ASN A 61 -12.36 -10.28 14.14
C ASN A 61 -11.00 -9.58 13.97
N LEU A 62 -10.95 -8.27 14.15
CA LEU A 62 -9.68 -7.55 14.07
C LEU A 62 -8.77 -7.89 15.25
N SER A 63 -7.54 -8.30 14.95
CA SER A 63 -6.48 -8.45 15.94
C SER A 63 -5.98 -7.07 16.43
N GLU A 64 -5.15 -7.04 17.46
CA GLU A 64 -4.48 -5.80 17.90
C GLU A 64 -3.68 -5.15 16.75
N VAL A 65 -3.02 -5.96 15.93
CA VAL A 65 -2.29 -5.49 14.75
C VAL A 65 -3.25 -4.97 13.69
N GLY A 66 -4.38 -5.65 13.45
CA GLY A 66 -5.42 -5.19 12.53
C GLY A 66 -6.03 -3.85 12.93
N ILE A 67 -6.23 -3.64 14.24
CA ILE A 67 -6.68 -2.36 14.79
C ILE A 67 -5.68 -1.25 14.47
N VAL A 68 -4.40 -1.46 14.75
CA VAL A 68 -3.35 -0.47 14.46
C VAL A 68 -3.23 -0.23 12.94
N MET A 69 -3.31 -1.27 12.13
CA MET A 69 -3.31 -1.17 10.67
C MET A 69 -4.46 -0.31 10.14
N SER A 70 -5.64 -0.41 10.75
CA SER A 70 -6.83 0.34 10.32
C SER A 70 -6.73 1.86 10.54
N GLU A 71 -5.80 2.31 11.38
CA GLU A 71 -5.55 3.73 11.63
C GLU A 71 -4.68 4.38 10.53
N PHE A 72 -3.97 3.57 9.72
CA PHE A 72 -3.13 4.08 8.64
C PHE A 72 -3.94 4.32 7.36
N PRO A 73 -3.74 5.45 6.66
CA PRO A 73 -4.37 5.71 5.37
C PRO A 73 -3.63 5.01 4.21
N LEU A 74 -3.04 3.85 4.45
CA LEU A 74 -2.18 3.11 3.51
C LEU A 74 -2.80 1.74 3.20
N ASP A 75 -2.24 1.04 2.22
CA ASP A 75 -2.63 -0.35 1.98
C ASP A 75 -2.20 -1.25 3.17
N PRO A 76 -2.96 -2.32 3.47
CA PRO A 76 -2.67 -3.20 4.61
C PRO A 76 -1.24 -3.76 4.59
N GLN A 77 -0.69 -4.09 3.42
CA GLN A 77 0.66 -4.64 3.29
C GLN A 77 1.75 -3.62 3.70
N ILE A 78 1.60 -2.35 3.31
CA ILE A 78 2.54 -1.29 3.69
C ILE A 78 2.38 -0.94 5.17
N SER A 79 1.14 -0.89 5.66
CA SER A 79 0.84 -0.66 7.08
C SER A 79 1.46 -1.73 7.97
N LYS A 80 1.34 -3.01 7.59
CA LYS A 80 1.98 -4.12 8.31
C LYS A 80 3.50 -4.00 8.31
N SER A 81 4.09 -3.65 7.17
CA SER A 81 5.53 -3.46 7.05
C SER A 81 6.04 -2.32 7.94
N LEU A 82 5.30 -1.22 8.07
CA LEU A 82 5.62 -0.12 9.00
C LEU A 82 5.57 -0.56 10.47
N ILE A 83 4.55 -1.35 10.85
CA ILE A 83 4.44 -1.89 12.21
C ILE A 83 5.62 -2.83 12.49
N ALA A 84 5.96 -3.72 11.56
CA ALA A 84 7.09 -4.62 11.69
C ALA A 84 8.44 -3.89 11.75
N ALA A 85 8.59 -2.77 11.04
CA ALA A 85 9.83 -1.98 11.05
C ALA A 85 10.22 -1.47 12.45
N CYS A 86 9.26 -1.32 13.37
CA CYS A 86 9.53 -1.01 14.77
C CYS A 86 10.35 -2.11 15.46
N GLU A 87 10.11 -3.38 15.13
CA GLU A 87 10.85 -4.53 15.67
C GLU A 87 12.23 -4.67 15.03
N PHE A 88 12.33 -4.37 13.73
CA PHE A 88 13.58 -4.42 12.96
C PHE A 88 14.45 -3.16 13.08
N GLN A 89 14.01 -2.14 13.84
CA GLN A 89 14.71 -0.88 14.05
C GLN A 89 15.01 -0.09 12.76
N CYS A 90 14.16 -0.22 11.73
CA CYS A 90 14.32 0.43 10.41
C CYS A 90 13.12 1.33 10.05
N VAL A 91 12.51 1.95 11.06
CA VAL A 91 11.28 2.75 10.90
C VAL A 91 11.50 3.95 9.98
N SER A 92 12.66 4.62 10.04
CA SER A 92 13.00 5.77 9.19
C SER A 92 12.98 5.40 7.71
N GLU A 93 13.67 4.33 7.35
CA GLU A 93 13.83 3.83 6.00
C GLU A 93 12.48 3.33 5.46
N MET A 94 11.74 2.58 6.29
CA MET A 94 10.43 2.07 5.91
C MET A 94 9.40 3.18 5.73
N LEU A 95 9.46 4.26 6.53
CA LEU A 95 8.59 5.41 6.40
C LEU A 95 8.88 6.21 5.13
N THR A 96 10.17 6.41 4.82
CA THR A 96 10.60 6.98 3.54
C THR A 96 10.09 6.13 2.37
N LEU A 97 10.26 4.81 2.45
CA LEU A 97 9.81 3.89 1.42
C LEU A 97 8.29 3.94 1.24
N ALA A 98 7.52 3.92 2.33
CA ALA A 98 6.06 4.01 2.29
C ALA A 98 5.59 5.33 1.65
N ALA A 99 6.24 6.45 1.98
CA ALA A 99 5.96 7.75 1.38
C ALA A 99 6.28 7.74 -0.13
N MET A 100 7.44 7.21 -0.51
CA MET A 100 7.84 7.10 -1.91
C MET A 100 6.88 6.23 -2.71
N LEU A 101 6.50 5.05 -2.21
CA LEU A 101 5.56 4.14 -2.89
C LEU A 101 4.16 4.74 -3.06
N SER A 102 3.70 5.54 -2.10
CA SER A 102 2.40 6.21 -2.18
C SER A 102 2.32 7.26 -3.30
N VAL A 103 3.46 7.81 -3.74
CA VAL A 103 3.58 8.85 -4.78
C VAL A 103 4.27 8.32 -6.05
N ALA A 104 4.87 7.13 -5.98
CA ALA A 104 5.89 6.59 -6.87
C ALA A 104 5.65 6.64 -8.38
N PRO A 105 4.43 6.50 -8.94
CA PRO A 105 4.32 6.54 -10.40
C PRO A 105 4.88 7.84 -10.99
N ARG A 106 4.88 8.95 -10.25
CA ARG A 106 5.33 10.26 -10.76
C ARG A 106 6.83 10.53 -10.65
N CYS A 107 7.54 9.91 -9.71
CA CYS A 107 8.98 10.17 -9.49
C CYS A 107 9.86 9.60 -10.63
N PHE A 108 9.40 8.56 -11.32
CA PHE A 108 10.14 7.88 -12.39
C PHE A 108 9.55 8.06 -13.78
N LEU A 109 8.49 8.86 -13.94
CA LEU A 109 7.85 9.12 -15.23
C LEU A 109 8.71 10.15 -15.99
N PRO A 110 9.50 9.74 -17.00
CA PRO A 110 10.35 10.68 -17.71
C PRO A 110 9.47 11.52 -18.65
N PRO A 111 9.77 12.82 -18.87
CA PRO A 111 9.52 13.38 -20.20
C PRO A 111 10.39 12.57 -21.19
N PRO A 112 9.86 12.20 -22.36
CA PRO A 112 10.48 11.19 -23.18
C PRO A 112 11.78 11.72 -23.83
N HIS A 113 12.85 10.90 -23.80
CA HIS A 113 13.99 10.88 -24.74
C HIS A 113 15.29 11.69 -24.51
N SER A 114 15.64 12.21 -23.32
CA SER A 114 17.00 12.76 -23.11
C SER A 114 17.97 11.75 -22.48
N GLU A 115 19.08 11.44 -23.15
CA GLU A 115 20.15 10.55 -22.63
C GLU A 115 20.67 10.96 -21.25
N SER A 116 20.68 12.26 -20.95
CA SER A 116 21.09 12.81 -19.64
C SER A 116 20.25 12.29 -18.48
N VAL A 117 18.95 12.10 -18.67
CA VAL A 117 18.04 11.57 -17.63
C VAL A 117 18.31 10.09 -17.39
N LEU A 118 18.64 9.33 -18.44
CA LEU A 118 18.99 7.92 -18.31
C LEU A 118 20.32 7.72 -17.57
N CYS A 119 21.32 8.58 -17.84
CA CYS A 119 22.57 8.58 -17.09
C CYS A 119 22.35 8.92 -15.61
N ALA A 120 21.64 10.01 -15.32
CA ALA A 120 21.36 10.41 -13.94
C ALA A 120 20.55 9.34 -13.17
N ARG A 121 19.66 8.61 -13.85
CA ARG A 121 18.94 7.48 -13.25
C ARG A 121 19.87 6.32 -12.92
N ARG A 122 20.83 5.99 -13.80
CA ARG A 122 21.82 4.94 -13.53
C ARG A 122 22.68 5.26 -12.32
N ASP A 123 23.04 6.53 -12.14
CA ASP A 123 23.86 6.97 -11.00
C ASP A 123 23.13 6.81 -9.66
N LEU A 124 21.79 6.91 -9.67
CA LEU A 124 20.94 6.74 -8.48
C LEU A 124 20.48 5.30 -8.26
N GLN A 125 20.70 4.39 -9.21
CA GLN A 125 20.29 3.00 -9.10
C GLN A 125 21.24 2.22 -8.19
N LEU A 126 20.67 1.56 -7.19
CA LEU A 126 21.38 0.70 -6.27
C LEU A 126 21.20 -0.78 -6.68
N PRO A 127 22.29 -1.57 -6.75
CA PRO A 127 22.20 -3.00 -7.08
C PRO A 127 21.45 -3.83 -6.04
N GLU A 128 21.28 -3.30 -4.83
CA GLU A 128 20.56 -3.93 -3.72
C GLU A 128 19.04 -4.02 -3.97
N GLY A 129 18.50 -3.22 -4.88
CA GLY A 129 17.13 -3.35 -5.37
C GLY A 129 16.38 -2.03 -5.55
N ASP A 130 15.17 -2.12 -6.11
CA ASP A 130 14.35 -0.96 -6.43
C ASP A 130 13.89 -0.21 -5.19
N HIS A 131 13.53 -0.91 -4.10
CA HIS A 131 13.12 -0.26 -2.85
C HIS A 131 14.29 0.51 -2.19
N MET A 132 15.50 -0.03 -2.25
CA MET A 132 16.70 0.68 -1.78
C MET A 132 17.00 1.90 -2.65
N THR A 133 16.83 1.75 -3.96
CA THR A 133 16.93 2.87 -4.91
C THR A 133 15.94 3.99 -4.57
N LEU A 134 14.69 3.67 -4.20
CA LEU A 134 13.69 4.68 -3.80
C LEU A 134 14.12 5.48 -2.57
N ILE A 135 14.67 4.80 -1.56
CA ILE A 135 15.16 5.44 -0.35
C ILE A 135 16.35 6.35 -0.69
N HIS A 136 17.30 5.83 -1.47
CA HIS A 136 18.49 6.57 -1.89
C HIS A 136 18.15 7.85 -2.68
N VAL A 137 17.16 7.77 -3.57
CA VAL A 137 16.66 8.95 -4.30
C VAL A 137 16.09 10.00 -3.35
N TYR A 138 15.33 9.59 -2.34
CA TYR A 138 14.78 10.50 -1.35
C TYR A 138 15.87 11.15 -0.49
N ASP A 139 16.85 10.39 -0.05
CA ASP A 139 17.97 10.91 0.74
C ASP A 139 18.79 11.93 -0.06
N HIS A 140 19.09 11.63 -1.33
CA HIS A 140 19.74 12.58 -2.23
C HIS A 140 18.93 13.85 -2.49
N TYR A 141 17.59 13.74 -2.56
CA TYR A 141 16.72 14.91 -2.66
C TYR A 141 16.83 15.78 -1.39
N LYS A 142 16.74 15.14 -0.21
CA LYS A 142 16.82 15.81 1.07
C LYS A 142 18.15 16.54 1.26
N GLU A 143 19.28 15.89 0.95
CA GLU A 143 20.61 16.52 1.03
C GLU A 143 20.73 17.80 0.20
N ARG A 144 20.10 17.84 -0.98
CA ARG A 144 20.12 19.00 -1.88
C ARG A 144 19.21 20.15 -1.49
N GLU A 145 18.13 19.90 -0.72
CA GLU A 145 17.28 21.00 -0.22
C GLU A 145 17.88 21.74 0.98
N TYR A 146 18.77 21.09 1.74
CA TYR A 146 19.43 21.69 2.91
C TYR A 146 20.83 22.26 2.61
N CYS A 147 21.24 22.32 1.34
CA CYS A 147 22.46 23.00 0.85
C CYS A 147 22.09 24.16 -0.07
#